data_AF-A0A938KYT4-F1
#
_entry.id   AF-A0A938KYT4-F1
#
_cell.length_a   1.000
_cell.length_b   1.000
_cell.length_c   1.000
_cell.angle_alpha   90.00
_cell.angle_beta   90.00
_cell.angle_gamma   90.00
#
_symmetry.space_group_name_H-M   'P 1'
#
loop_
_entity.id
_entity.type
_entity.pdbx_description
1 polymer ?
#
loop_
_entity_poly.entity_id
_entity_poly.type
_entity_poly.pdbx_seq_one_letter_code
_entity_poly.pdbx_strand_id
1 'polypeptide(L)'
;MKVGISCIITPRDWTWRETFEKATAAGYEAIELVLRDNSELDWDTPADDIRAIRQMAADFGLELDSLCPQTSKRIDLMSGDPAVRAEGKDRCKK
;
A
#
# COMPACT_ATOMS: atom_id res chain seq x y z
N MET A 1 -8.18 -20.51 -3.39
CA MET A 1 -8.21 -19.10 -3.82
C MET A 1 -8.30 -18.30 -2.53
N LYS A 2 -7.34 -17.41 -2.26
CA LYS A 2 -7.33 -16.64 -1.01
C LYS A 2 -8.35 -15.51 -1.09
N VAL A 3 -8.99 -15.17 0.03
CA VAL A 3 -9.86 -14.00 0.11
C VAL A 3 -9.06 -12.83 0.68
N GLY A 4 -8.90 -11.77 -0.12
CA GLY A 4 -8.17 -10.57 0.26
C GLY A 4 -9.07 -9.38 0.58
N ILE A 5 -8.53 -8.41 1.33
CA ILE A 5 -9.15 -7.10 1.57
C ILE A 5 -8.22 -5.98 1.11
N SER A 6 -8.80 -4.93 0.52
CA SER A 6 -8.07 -3.70 0.22
C SER A 6 -8.09 -2.75 1.40
N CYS A 7 -6.93 -2.22 1.76
CA CYS A 7 -6.84 -1.22 2.82
C CYS A 7 -7.39 0.15 2.38
N ILE A 8 -7.89 0.30 1.15
CA ILE A 8 -8.59 1.52 0.72
C ILE A 8 -9.93 1.71 1.46
N ILE A 9 -10.52 0.61 1.93
CA ILE A 9 -11.79 0.59 2.66
C ILE A 9 -11.62 0.45 4.18
N THR A 10 -10.39 0.37 4.69
CA THR A 10 -10.14 0.34 6.14
C THR A 10 -10.06 1.76 6.71
N PRO A 11 -10.34 1.95 8.02
CA PRO A 11 -10.13 3.23 8.68
C PRO A 11 -8.70 3.74 8.48
N ARG A 12 -8.56 5.05 8.26
CA ARG A 12 -7.29 5.69 7.91
C ARG A 12 -6.36 5.91 9.10
N ASP A 13 -6.94 5.95 10.29
CA ASP A 13 -6.30 6.16 11.57
C ASP A 13 -5.74 4.87 12.18
N TRP A 14 -6.07 3.72 11.61
CA TRP A 14 -5.50 2.44 12.03
C TRP A 14 -4.05 2.32 11.60
N THR A 15 -3.25 1.76 12.51
CA THR A 15 -1.89 1.31 12.17
C THR A 15 -1.94 0.08 11.26
N TRP A 16 -0.83 -0.27 10.60
CA TRP A 16 -0.71 -1.52 9.86
C TRP A 16 -0.90 -2.73 10.77
N ARG A 17 -0.36 -2.67 12.00
CA ARG A 17 -0.56 -3.73 13.00
C ARG A 17 -2.04 -3.92 13.32
N GLU A 18 -2.75 -2.83 13.62
CA GLU A 18 -4.19 -2.90 13.91
C GLU A 18 -4.96 -3.41 12.69
N THR A 19 -4.63 -2.90 11.50
CA THR A 19 -5.27 -3.35 10.25
C THR A 19 -5.09 -4.84 10.03
N PHE A 20 -3.88 -5.38 10.21
CA PHE A 20 -3.60 -6.81 10.07
C PHE A 20 -4.30 -7.64 11.13
N GLU A 21 -4.31 -7.20 12.40
CA GLU A 21 -5.05 -7.87 13.47
C GLU A 21 -6.55 -7.97 13.14
N LYS A 22 -7.17 -6.87 12.70
CA LYS A 22 -8.59 -6.85 12.32
C LYS A 22 -8.87 -7.69 11.08
N ALA A 23 -7.99 -7.65 10.08
CA ALA A 23 -8.14 -8.43 8.86
C ALA A 23 -8.07 -9.94 9.15
N THR A 24 -7.07 -10.38 9.92
CA THR A 24 -6.93 -11.79 10.33
C THR A 24 -8.13 -12.21 11.19
N ALA A 25 -8.57 -11.38 12.14
CA ALA A 25 -9.74 -11.69 12.97
C ALA A 25 -11.05 -11.82 12.15
N ALA A 26 -11.15 -11.11 11.02
CA ALA A 26 -12.27 -11.20 10.09
C ALA A 26 -12.16 -12.37 9.09
N GLY A 27 -11.05 -13.11 9.10
CA GLY A 27 -10.84 -14.28 8.23
C GLY A 27 -10.27 -13.96 6.85
N TYR A 28 -9.70 -12.77 6.64
CA TYR A 28 -8.97 -12.47 5.42
C TYR A 28 -7.60 -13.15 5.40
N GLU A 29 -7.15 -13.52 4.21
CA GLU A 29 -5.91 -14.26 3.96
C GLU A 29 -4.87 -13.43 3.19
N ALA A 30 -5.30 -12.31 2.59
CA ALA A 30 -4.46 -11.44 1.79
C ALA A 30 -4.84 -9.96 1.97
N ILE A 31 -3.88 -9.08 1.70
CA ILE A 31 -4.01 -7.62 1.81
C ILE A 31 -3.54 -6.96 0.51
N GLU A 32 -4.33 -6.00 0.02
CA GLU A 32 -3.84 -4.93 -0.85
C GLU A 32 -3.46 -3.74 0.04
N LEU A 33 -2.16 -3.46 0.11
CA LEU A 33 -1.66 -2.28 0.85
C LEU A 33 -2.04 -1.01 0.12
N VAL A 34 -2.18 0.08 0.88
CA VAL A 34 -2.38 1.41 0.29
C VAL A 34 -1.22 2.30 0.67
N LEU A 35 -0.54 2.85 -0.34
CA LEU A 35 0.50 3.86 -0.16
C LEU A 35 -0.17 5.22 -0.03
N ARG A 36 -0.02 5.88 1.13
CA ARG A 36 -0.66 7.16 1.45
C ARG A 36 0.35 8.15 2.00
N ASP A 37 0.22 9.41 1.61
CA ASP A 37 1.07 10.48 2.12
C ASP A 37 0.92 10.60 3.65
N ASN A 38 2.04 10.73 4.35
CA ASN A 38 2.10 10.87 5.82
C ASN A 38 1.47 9.68 6.58
N SER A 39 1.63 8.47 6.07
CA SER A 39 1.23 7.24 6.76
C SER A 39 2.44 6.34 7.06
N GLU A 40 2.23 5.19 7.70
CA GLU A 40 3.30 4.20 7.92
C GLU A 40 3.88 3.63 6.60
N LEU A 41 3.19 3.81 5.47
CA LEU A 41 3.69 3.47 4.14
C LEU A 41 3.42 4.59 3.15
N ASP A 42 4.47 5.32 2.80
CA ASP A 42 4.49 6.39 1.83
C ASP A 42 5.68 6.26 0.85
N TRP A 43 5.89 7.28 0.02
CA TRP A 43 6.96 7.28 -1.00
C TRP A 43 8.37 7.36 -0.44
N ASP A 44 8.53 7.86 0.78
CA ASP A 44 9.82 8.12 1.40
C ASP A 44 10.13 7.10 2.51
N THR A 45 9.24 6.11 2.70
CA THR A 45 9.40 5.03 3.68
C THR A 45 10.67 4.23 3.39
N PRO A 46 11.62 4.15 4.34
CA PRO A 46 12.85 3.40 4.18
C PRO A 46 12.62 1.92 3.87
N ALA A 47 13.54 1.32 3.10
CA ALA A 47 13.45 -0.09 2.71
C ALA A 47 13.40 -1.05 3.92
N ASP A 48 14.03 -0.70 5.04
CA ASP A 48 13.98 -1.51 6.27
C ASP A 48 12.59 -1.48 6.92
N ASP A 49 11.90 -0.34 6.89
CA ASP A 49 10.52 -0.22 7.39
C ASP A 49 9.55 -0.98 6.49
N ILE A 50 9.74 -0.94 5.16
CA ILE A 50 8.99 -1.78 4.21
C ILE A 50 9.18 -3.27 4.52
N ARG A 51 10.41 -3.70 4.82
CA ARG A 51 10.69 -5.10 5.22
C ARG A 51 10.02 -5.44 6.54
N ALA A 52 9.98 -4.50 7.50
CA ALA A 52 9.29 -4.69 8.77
C ALA A 52 7.78 -4.86 8.60
N ILE A 53 7.13 -4.06 7.73
CA ILE A 53 5.70 -4.21 7.39
C ILE A 53 5.46 -5.58 6.74
N ARG A 54 6.32 -6.01 5.80
CA ARG A 54 6.22 -7.33 5.18
C ARG A 54 6.34 -8.46 6.21
N GLN A 55 7.31 -8.37 7.11
CA GLN A 55 7.48 -9.38 8.16
C GLN A 55 6.27 -9.41 9.09
N MET A 56 5.75 -8.24 9.47
CA MET A 56 4.56 -8.15 10.30
C MET A 56 3.35 -8.83 9.65
N ALA A 57 3.09 -8.59 8.36
CA ALA A 57 2.02 -9.28 7.63
C ALA A 57 2.22 -10.81 7.64
N ALA A 58 3.45 -11.29 7.42
CA ALA A 58 3.78 -12.70 7.48
C ALA A 58 3.56 -13.31 8.88
N ASP A 59 3.88 -12.59 9.95
CA ASP A 59 3.64 -13.02 11.34
C ASP A 59 2.13 -13.17 11.64
N PHE A 60 1.29 -12.38 10.97
CA PHE A 60 -0.19 -12.51 11.02
C PHE A 60 -0.75 -13.57 10.06
N GLY A 61 0.10 -14.23 9.27
CA GLY A 61 -0.32 -15.21 8.26
C GLY A 61 -0.98 -14.58 7.02
N LEU A 62 -0.81 -13.27 6.80
CA LEU A 62 -1.37 -12.55 5.67
C LEU A 62 -0.40 -12.50 4.49
N GLU A 63 -0.92 -12.67 3.27
CA GLU A 63 -0.19 -12.40 2.05
C GLU A 63 -0.33 -10.92 1.64
N LEU A 64 0.79 -10.27 1.30
CA LEU A 64 0.77 -8.97 0.65
C LEU A 64 0.71 -9.19 -0.87
N ASP A 65 -0.48 -9.10 -1.46
CA ASP A 65 -0.73 -9.51 -2.85
C ASP A 65 -0.66 -8.33 -3.84
N SER A 66 -0.97 -7.12 -3.37
CA SER A 66 -1.02 -5.92 -4.23
C SER A 66 -0.77 -4.63 -3.46
N LEU A 67 -0.55 -3.54 -4.21
CA LEU A 67 -0.32 -2.19 -3.71
C LEU A 67 -1.18 -1.19 -4.50
N CYS A 68 -1.93 -0.36 -3.80
CA CYS A 68 -2.73 0.73 -4.35
C CYS A 68 -2.13 2.09 -3.95
N PRO A 69 -1.52 2.84 -4.87
CA PRO A 69 -1.04 4.19 -4.57
C PRO A 69 -2.21 5.18 -4.48
N GLN A 70 -2.42 5.74 -3.29
CA GLN A 70 -3.42 6.79 -3.03
C GLN A 70 -2.71 8.05 -2.53
N THR A 71 -2.19 8.84 -3.46
CA THR A 71 -1.32 9.98 -3.15
C THR A 71 -1.98 11.30 -3.53
N SER A 72 -1.70 12.37 -2.78
CA SER A 72 -2.23 13.71 -3.03
C SER A 72 -1.77 14.27 -4.38
N LYS A 73 -0.52 13.97 -4.77
CA LYS A 73 -0.03 14.29 -6.11
C LYS A 73 -0.53 13.24 -7.09
N ARG A 74 -1.38 13.69 -8.03
CA ARG A 74 -1.86 12.86 -9.14
C ARG A 74 -0.69 12.51 -10.06
N ILE A 75 -0.48 11.21 -10.26
CA ILE A 75 0.42 10.69 -11.29
C ILE A 75 -0.39 10.57 -12.57
N ASP A 76 -0.10 11.38 -13.58
CA ASP A 76 -0.82 11.36 -14.85
C ASP A 76 0.00 10.71 -15.97
N LEU A 77 -0.20 9.39 -16.11
CA LEU A 77 0.42 8.59 -17.15
C LEU A 77 -0.17 8.86 -18.55
N MET A 78 -1.32 9.54 -18.61
CA MET A 78 -2.08 9.79 -19.83
C MET A 78 -2.14 11.27 -20.21
N SER A 79 -1.37 12.13 -19.51
CA SER A 79 -1.27 13.55 -19.82
C SER A 79 -0.83 13.77 -21.26
N GLY A 80 -1.41 14.78 -21.92
CA GLY A 80 -0.97 15.23 -23.24
C GLY A 80 0.45 15.83 -23.23
N ASP A 81 0.88 16.37 -22.09
CA ASP A 81 2.22 16.91 -21.90
C ASP A 81 3.26 15.77 -21.76
N PRO A 82 4.23 15.64 -22.68
CA PRO A 82 5.27 14.62 -22.59
C PRO A 82 6.12 14.67 -21.32
N ALA A 83 6.35 15.86 -20.75
CA ALA A 83 7.16 16.01 -19.54
C ALA A 83 6.41 15.47 -18.32
N VAL A 84 5.14 15.82 -18.16
CA VAL A 84 4.27 15.30 -17.09
C VAL A 84 4.13 13.78 -17.20
N ARG A 85 3.93 13.27 -18.42
CA ARG A 85 3.85 11.82 -18.67
C ARG A 85 5.17 11.10 -18.39
N ALA A 86 6.32 11.70 -18.69
CA ALA A 86 7.62 11.15 -18.37
C ALA A 86 7.84 11.09 -16.84
N GLU A 87 7.55 12.18 -16.14
CA GLU A 87 7.59 12.23 -14.67
C GLU A 87 6.71 11.14 -14.04
N GLY A 88 5.48 10.96 -14.55
CA GLY A 88 4.58 9.93 -14.04
C GLY A 88 5.11 8.51 -14.19
N LYS A 89 5.70 8.19 -15.36
CA LYS A 89 6.34 6.88 -15.59
C LYS A 89 7.55 6.65 -14.69
N ASP A 90 8.34 7.69 -14.44
CA ASP A 90 9.51 7.56 -13.58
C ASP A 90 9.12 7.36 -12.12
N ARG A 91 8.00 7.94 -11.68
CA ARG A 91 7.47 7.71 -10.33
C ARG A 91 6.96 6.29 -10.11
N CYS A 92 6.39 5.63 -11.11
CA CYS A 92 5.94 4.23 -11.01
C CYS A 92 7.07 3.18 -10.98
N LYS A 93 8.32 3.57 -11.22
CA LYS A 93 9.48 2.65 -11.19
C LYS A 93 10.16 2.57 -9.81
N LYS A 94 9.82 3.50 -8.91
CA LYS A 94 10.30 3.52 -7.53
C LYS A 94 9.45 2.58 -6.70
#